data_AF-A0A920AU22-F1
#
_entry.id   AF-A0A920AU22-F1
#
_cell.length_a   1.000
_cell.length_b   1.000
_cell.length_c   1.000
_cell.angle_alpha   90.00
_cell.angle_beta   90.00
_cell.angle_gamma   90.00
#
_symmetry.space_group_name_H-M   'P 1'
#
loop_
_entity.id
_entity.type
_entity.pdbx_description
1 polymer ?
#
loop_
_entity_poly.entity_id
_entity_poly.type
_entity_poly.pdbx_seq_one_letter_code
_entity_poly.pdbx_strand_id
1 'polypeptide(L)'
;MGEFFYGAQSSYLGKEENIGGSYGIETRYPLLDFYVVQEYISLTRKLKNKQYKSPISNFLKLHNYPYLTGNPLNIKKGFNV
;
A
#
# COMPACT_ATOMS: atom_id res chain seq x y z
N MET A 1 9.84 -16.35 4.57
CA MET A 1 8.44 -15.98 4.83
C MET A 1 8.47 -14.79 5.76
N GLY A 2 8.07 -13.60 5.31
CA GLY A 2 8.05 -12.41 6.15
C GLY A 2 6.78 -12.42 6.99
N GLU A 3 6.92 -12.44 8.31
CA GLU A 3 5.79 -12.34 9.23
C GLU A 3 5.17 -10.94 9.13
N PHE A 4 3.86 -10.86 8.94
CA PHE A 4 3.13 -9.59 8.89
C PHE A 4 3.11 -8.87 10.25
N PHE A 5 3.31 -9.61 11.34
CA PHE A 5 3.17 -9.13 12.72
C PHE A 5 4.50 -8.70 13.35
N TYR A 6 5.62 -9.30 12.93
CA TYR A 6 6.94 -9.04 13.49
C TYR A 6 7.96 -8.77 12.37
N GLY A 7 8.69 -7.65 12.48
CA GLY A 7 9.75 -7.28 11.54
C GLY A 7 9.74 -5.80 11.18
N ALA A 8 10.21 -5.45 9.98
CA ALA A 8 10.34 -4.06 9.55
C ALA A 8 9.01 -3.28 9.59
N GLN A 9 7.87 -3.95 9.39
CA GLN A 9 6.55 -3.32 9.37
C GLN A 9 6.18 -2.72 10.74
N SER A 10 6.48 -3.39 11.86
CA SER A 10 6.21 -2.85 13.19
C SER A 10 7.11 -1.64 13.49
N SER A 11 8.37 -1.66 13.04
CA SER A 11 9.27 -0.50 13.13
C SER A 11 8.78 0.70 12.31
N TYR A 12 8.24 0.47 11.11
CA TYR A 12 7.67 1.55 10.30
C TYR A 12 6.41 2.15 10.94
N LEU A 13 5.50 1.32 11.46
CA LEU A 13 4.32 1.82 12.18
C LEU A 13 4.72 2.56 13.46
N GLY A 14 5.65 2.00 14.24
CA GLY A 14 6.12 2.62 15.48
C GLY A 14 6.75 3.99 15.25
N LYS A 15 7.50 4.19 14.15
CA LYS A 15 8.02 5.51 13.77
C LYS A 15 6.89 6.53 13.59
N GLU A 16 5.87 6.19 12.82
CA GLU A 16 4.77 7.11 12.51
C GLU A 16 3.89 7.37 13.73
N GLU A 17 3.69 6.37 14.59
CA GLU A 17 2.94 6.51 15.85
C GLU A 17 3.66 7.38 16.87
N ASN A 18 4.99 7.23 17.01
CA ASN A 18 5.78 8.10 17.88
C ASN A 18 5.75 9.57 17.41
N ILE A 19 5.84 9.80 16.09
CA ILE A 19 5.75 11.16 15.53
C ILE A 19 4.34 11.72 15.76
N GLY A 20 3.29 10.98 15.37
CA GLY A 20 1.90 11.40 15.56
C GLY A 20 1.58 11.71 17.01
N GLY A 21 1.95 10.81 17.94
CA GLY A 21 1.78 10.99 19.38
C GLY A 21 2.54 12.21 19.92
N SER A 22 3.74 12.49 19.40
CA SER A 22 4.51 13.69 19.78
C SER A 22 3.79 14.99 19.39
N TYR A 23 2.99 14.98 18.32
CA TYR A 23 2.15 16.10 17.90
C TYR A 23 0.72 16.04 18.45
N GLY A 24 0.38 15.07 19.30
CA GLY A 24 -0.98 14.87 19.84
C GLY A 24 -1.99 14.41 18.78
N ILE A 25 -1.53 13.86 17.66
CA ILE A 25 -2.35 13.38 16.56
C ILE A 25 -2.47 11.86 16.64
N GLU A 26 -3.70 11.35 16.59
CA GLU A 26 -3.95 9.91 16.46
C GLU A 26 -3.78 9.46 15.00
N THR A 27 -2.80 8.59 14.74
CA THR A 27 -2.59 8.02 13.41
C THR A 27 -3.55 6.86 13.15
N ARG A 28 -4.13 6.82 11.95
CA ARG A 28 -5.05 5.76 11.52
C ARG A 28 -4.59 5.20 10.19
N TYR A 29 -4.68 3.88 10.02
CA TYR A 29 -4.16 3.17 8.84
C TYR A 29 -5.26 2.35 8.13
N PRO A 30 -6.16 2.98 7.36
CA PRO A 30 -7.31 2.30 6.74
C PRO A 30 -6.94 1.16 5.78
N LEU A 31 -5.78 1.26 5.12
CA LEU A 31 -5.31 0.22 4.19
C LEU A 31 -4.69 -1.00 4.89
N LEU A 32 -4.50 -0.93 6.22
CA LEU A 32 -4.02 -2.04 7.03
C LEU A 32 -5.19 -2.76 7.75
N ASP A 33 -6.42 -2.45 7.39
CA ASP A 33 -7.59 -3.19 7.87
C ASP A 33 -7.51 -4.68 7.49
N PHE A 34 -7.99 -5.54 8.40
CA PHE A 34 -7.92 -6.99 8.23
C PHE A 34 -8.59 -7.44 6.93
N TYR A 35 -9.79 -6.92 6.63
CA TYR A 35 -10.54 -7.33 5.44
C TYR A 35 -9.86 -6.82 4.17
N VAL A 36 -9.42 -5.56 4.17
CA VAL A 36 -8.73 -4.96 3.01
C VAL A 36 -7.44 -5.70 2.67
N VAL A 37 -6.63 -6.05 3.68
CA VAL A 37 -5.39 -6.79 3.49
C VAL A 37 -5.68 -8.20 2.98
N GLN A 38 -6.66 -8.88 3.56
CA GLN A 38 -7.03 -10.24 3.16
C GLN A 38 -7.56 -10.29 1.72
N GLU A 39 -8.39 -9.33 1.32
CA GLU A 39 -8.85 -9.17 -0.06
C GLU A 39 -7.67 -8.95 -1.01
N TYR A 40 -6.74 -8.05 -0.66
CA TYR A 40 -5.55 -7.78 -1.46
C TYR A 40 -4.65 -9.02 -1.66
N ILE A 41 -4.46 -9.81 -0.61
CA ILE A 41 -3.71 -11.08 -0.67
C ILE A 41 -4.41 -12.06 -1.63
N SER A 42 -5.74 -12.13 -1.55
CA SER A 42 -6.59 -13.03 -2.36
C SER A 42 -6.64 -12.68 -3.85
N LEU A 43 -6.26 -11.45 -4.23
CA LEU A 43 -6.20 -11.05 -5.64
C LEU A 43 -5.19 -11.87 -6.46
N THR A 44 -5.52 -12.05 -7.75
CA THR A 44 -4.64 -12.76 -8.69
C THR A 44 -3.33 -11.99 -8.91
N ARG A 45 -2.23 -12.75 -9.10
CA ARG A 45 -0.91 -12.18 -9.42
C ARG A 45 -0.94 -11.29 -10.66
N LYS A 46 -1.69 -11.71 -11.69
CA LYS A 46 -1.87 -10.95 -12.94
C LYS A 46 -2.43 -9.55 -12.68
N LEU A 47 -3.39 -9.42 -11.76
CA LEU A 47 -3.98 -8.13 -11.42
C LEU A 47 -3.01 -7.26 -10.59
N LYS A 48 -2.34 -7.85 -9.60
CA LYS A 48 -1.39 -7.14 -8.72
C LYS A 48 -0.18 -6.60 -9.49
N ASN A 49 0.35 -7.39 -10.41
CA ASN A 49 1.60 -7.09 -11.12
C ASN A 49 1.40 -6.32 -12.44
N LYS A 50 0.16 -6.03 -12.85
CA LYS A 50 -0.13 -5.34 -14.12
C LYS A 50 0.55 -3.97 -14.21
N GLN A 51 0.59 -3.23 -13.10
CA GLN A 51 1.24 -1.93 -12.95
C GLN A 51 1.57 -1.71 -11.48
N TYR A 52 2.49 -0.79 -11.18
CA TYR A 52 2.79 -0.43 -9.79
C TYR A 52 1.52 0.04 -9.07
N LYS A 53 1.24 -0.53 -7.89
CA LYS A 53 0.00 -0.25 -7.12
C LYS A 53 -1.28 -0.41 -7.97
N SER A 54 -1.32 -1.48 -8.78
CA SER A 54 -2.41 -1.74 -9.74
C SER A 54 -3.83 -1.70 -9.14
N PRO A 55 -4.13 -2.36 -8.00
CA PRO A 55 -5.50 -2.36 -7.46
C PRO A 55 -5.98 -0.95 -7.09
N ILE A 56 -5.12 -0.16 -6.45
CA ILE A 56 -5.40 1.24 -6.08
C ILE A 56 -5.56 2.11 -7.32
N SER A 57 -4.70 1.94 -8.32
CA SER A 57 -4.79 2.70 -9.58
C SER A 57 -6.11 2.41 -10.31
N ASN A 58 -6.57 1.15 -10.30
CA ASN A 58 -7.85 0.79 -10.90
C ASN A 58 -9.03 1.40 -10.13
N PHE A 59 -8.97 1.39 -8.79
CA PHE A 59 -9.99 2.04 -7.95
C PHE A 59 -10.09 3.54 -8.25
N LEU A 60 -8.96 4.24 -8.29
CA LEU A 60 -8.93 5.68 -8.59
C LEU A 60 -9.50 5.98 -9.98
N LYS A 61 -9.16 5.18 -11.00
CA LYS A 61 -9.72 5.29 -12.35
C LYS A 61 -11.24 5.09 -12.36
N LEU A 62 -11.72 4.04 -11.69
CA LEU A 62 -13.14 3.72 -11.65
C LEU A 62 -13.98 4.86 -11.06
N HIS A 63 -13.45 5.52 -10.04
CA HIS A 63 -14.11 6.63 -9.35
C HIS A 63 -13.74 8.01 -9.90
N ASN A 64 -13.05 8.09 -11.04
CA ASN A 64 -12.60 9.34 -11.67
C ASN A 64 -11.77 10.25 -10.73
N TYR A 65 -11.01 9.65 -9.81
CA TYR A 65 -10.09 10.42 -8.97
C TYR A 65 -8.84 10.83 -9.77
N PRO A 66 -8.43 12.10 -9.70
CA PRO A 66 -7.21 12.54 -10.36
C PRO A 66 -5.99 11.94 -9.65
N TYR A 67 -5.13 11.26 -10.41
CA TYR A 67 -3.85 10.80 -9.90
C TYR A 67 -2.79 10.83 -11.00
N LEU A 68 -1.54 11.02 -10.60
CA LEU A 68 -0.42 11.02 -11.53
C LEU A 68 -0.11 9.59 -11.97
N THR A 69 -0.51 9.24 -13.18
CA THR A 69 0.07 8.11 -13.91
C THR A 69 1.46 8.54 -14.35
N GLY A 70 2.48 8.14 -13.59
CA GLY A 70 3.86 8.60 -13.78
C GLY A 70 4.37 8.47 -15.22
N ASN A 71 5.33 9.34 -15.56
CA ASN A 71 6.08 9.30 -16.82
C ASN A 71 6.63 7.87 -17.05
N PRO A 72 6.44 7.23 -18.23
CA PRO A 72 6.83 5.83 -18.50
C PRO A 72 8.28 5.47 -18.17
N LEU A 73 9.17 6.46 -18.11
CA LEU A 73 10.60 6.32 -17.84
C LEU A 73 10.95 6.17 -16.35
N ASN A 74 10.05 6.51 -15.41
CA ASN A 74 10.31 6.50 -13.96
C ASN A 74 9.38 5.54 -13.19
N ILE A 75 8.71 4.62 -13.89
CA ILE A 75 7.79 3.68 -13.25
C ILE A 75 8.62 2.67 -12.43
N LYS A 76 8.49 2.71 -11.10
CA LYS A 76 8.97 1.64 -10.22
C LYS A 76 8.26 0.34 -10.58
N LYS A 77 8.89 -0.49 -11.41
CA LYS A 77 8.44 -1.86 -11.68
C LYS A 77 8.86 -2.72 -10.49
N GLY A 78 7.94 -3.53 -9.97
CA GLY A 78 8.27 -4.52 -8.94
C GLY A 78 9.29 -5.53 -9.48
N PHE A 79 9.91 -6.31 -8.58
CA PHE A 79 10.88 -7.34 -8.95
C PHE A 79 10.30 -8.26 -10.04
N ASN A 80 10.90 -8.22 -11.23
CA ASN A 80 10.72 -9.25 -12.24
C ASN A 80 11.36 -10.53 -11.67
N VAL A 81 10.52 -11.54 -11.40
CA VAL A 81 10.94 -12.95 -11.37
C VAL A 81 10.82 -13.54 -12.75
#